data_AF-A0A7K1AR83-F1
#
_entry.id   AF-A0A7K1AR83-F1
#
_cell.length_a   1.000
_cell.length_b   1.000
_cell.length_c   1.000
_cell.angle_alpha   90.00
_cell.angle_beta   90.00
_cell.angle_gamma   90.00
#
_symmetry.space_group_name_H-M   'P 1'
#
loop_
_entity.id
_entity.type
_entity.pdbx_description
1 polymer ?
#
loop_
_entity_poly.entity_id
_entity_poly.type
_entity_poly.pdbx_seq_one_letter_code
_entity_poly.pdbx_strand_id
1 'polypeptide(L)' 'GSIGGPAARLAQDCIKKVEVLDFEDLGMEAVWKIDVVDFPAFIVVDDKGNDFFAETMKMIKIGTKPEN' A
#
# COMPACT_ATOMS: atom_id res chain seq x y z
N GLY A 1 1.24 3.99 -0.90
CA GLY A 1 0.78 3.29 0.31
C GLY A 1 -0.44 3.98 0.87
N SER A 2 -1.56 3.26 0.98
CA SER A 2 -2.76 3.75 1.69
C SER A 2 -2.65 3.47 3.19
N ILE A 3 -3.53 4.06 4.00
CA ILE A 3 -3.62 3.77 5.43
C ILE A 3 -4.38 2.45 5.61
N GLY A 4 -3.74 1.45 6.22
CA GLY A 4 -4.38 0.18 6.58
C GLY A 4 -5.28 0.32 7.82
N GLY A 5 -6.46 -0.29 7.79
CA GLY A 5 -7.41 -0.28 8.91
C GLY A 5 -8.77 0.41 8.65
N PRO A 6 -8.83 1.68 8.19
CA PRO A 6 -10.08 2.45 8.07
C PRO A 6 -10.93 2.08 6.83
N ALA A 7 -11.13 0.78 6.57
CA ALA A 7 -11.79 0.27 5.37
C ALA A 7 -13.24 0.78 5.21
N ALA A 8 -14.00 0.86 6.31
CA ALA A 8 -15.38 1.35 6.26
C ALA A 8 -15.48 2.81 5.80
N ARG A 9 -14.58 3.67 6.29
CA ARG A 9 -14.54 5.09 5.89
C ARG A 9 -14.04 5.25 4.46
N LEU A 10 -13.04 4.48 4.05
CA LEU A 10 -12.57 4.48 2.66
C LEU A 10 -13.67 4.06 1.69
N ALA A 11 -14.43 3.01 2.03
CA ALA A 11 -15.55 2.55 1.21
C ALA A 11 -16.66 3.61 1.10
N GLN A 12 -16.99 4.29 2.19
CA GLN A 12 -18.05 5.30 2.21
C GLN A 12 -17.64 6.59 1.49
N ASP A 13 -16.43 7.08 1.77
CA ASP A 13 -16.02 8.44 1.38
C ASP A 13 -15.28 8.45 0.03
N CYS A 14 -14.49 7.41 -0.28
CA CYS A 14 -13.56 7.41 -1.41
C CYS A 14 -13.97 6.50 -2.58
N ILE A 15 -14.67 5.38 -2.34
CA ILE A 15 -15.06 4.43 -3.40
C ILE A 15 -16.40 4.83 -4.00
N LYS A 16 -16.46 5.10 -5.31
CA LYS A 16 -17.66 5.57 -6.01
C LYS A 16 -18.33 4.51 -6.86
N LYS A 17 -17.56 3.55 -7.37
CA LYS A 17 -18.06 2.43 -8.16
C LYS A 17 -17.20 1.21 -7.92
N VAL A 18 -17.82 0.03 -7.95
CA VAL A 18 -17.17 -1.28 -7.89
C VAL A 18 -17.80 -2.18 -8.94
N GLU A 19 -16.98 -2.73 -9.84
CA GLU A 19 -17.40 -3.71 -10.84
C GLU A 19 -16.37 -4.83 -10.96
N VAL A 20 -16.82 -6.07 -11.16
CA VAL A 20 -15.93 -7.19 -11.45
C VAL A 20 -15.40 -7.00 -12.87
N LEU A 21 -14.08 -7.02 -13.02
CA LEU A 21 -13.40 -6.92 -14.32
C LEU A 21 -13.11 -8.31 -14.88
N ASP A 22 -12.68 -9.25 -14.04
CA ASP A 22 -12.29 -10.60 -14.45
C ASP A 22 -12.31 -11.59 -13.26
N PHE A 23 -12.34 -12.90 -13.53
CA PHE A 23 -12.30 -14.00 -12.55
C PHE A 23 -13.36 -13.94 -11.43
N GLU A 24 -14.63 -13.82 -11.82
CA GLU A 24 -15.77 -13.70 -10.88
C GLU A 24 -15.91 -14.90 -9.92
N ASP A 25 -15.42 -16.07 -10.32
CA ASP A 25 -15.44 -17.31 -9.54
C ASP A 25 -14.53 -17.27 -8.30
N LEU A 26 -13.55 -16.38 -8.26
CA LEU A 26 -12.67 -16.17 -7.11
C LEU A 26 -13.32 -15.34 -5.98
N GLY A 27 -14.57 -14.88 -6.18
CA GLY A 27 -15.33 -14.16 -5.17
C GLY A 27 -14.64 -12.85 -4.77
N MET A 28 -14.27 -12.70 -3.50
CA MET A 28 -13.65 -11.47 -3.00
C MET A 28 -12.25 -11.21 -3.59
N GLU A 29 -11.58 -12.25 -4.11
CA GLU A 29 -10.25 -12.19 -4.70
C GLU A 29 -10.27 -11.90 -6.22
N ALA A 30 -11.46 -11.74 -6.82
CA ALA A 30 -11.61 -11.39 -8.23
C ALA A 30 -10.89 -10.08 -8.59
N VAL A 31 -10.65 -9.84 -9.88
CA VAL A 31 -10.08 -8.56 -10.32
C VAL A 31 -11.20 -7.52 -10.34
N TRP A 32 -11.06 -6.47 -9.54
CA TRP A 32 -12.05 -5.41 -9.41
C TRP A 32 -11.60 -4.14 -10.12
N LYS A 33 -12.51 -3.54 -10.89
CA LYS A 33 -12.37 -2.17 -11.35
C LYS A 33 -13.16 -1.26 -10.40
N ILE A 34 -12.45 -0.31 -9.80
CA ILE A 34 -13.01 0.65 -8.86
C ILE A 34 -12.76 2.07 -9.33
N ASP A 35 -13.78 2.92 -9.21
CA ASP A 35 -13.65 4.35 -9.41
C ASP A 35 -13.52 5.02 -8.04
N VAL A 36 -12.46 5.80 -7.85
CA VAL A 36 -12.16 6.45 -6.56
C VAL A 36 -12.02 7.95 -6.70
N VAL A 37 -12.39 8.68 -5.64
CA VAL A 37 -12.22 10.13 -5.54
C VAL A 37 -11.56 10.44 -4.19
N ASP A 38 -10.58 11.33 -4.19
CA ASP A 38 -9.85 11.79 -3.00
C ASP A 38 -9.29 10.65 -2.12
N PHE A 39 -8.78 9.60 -2.76
CA PHE A 39 -8.25 8.43 -2.06
C PHE A 39 -6.86 8.74 -1.45
N PRO A 40 -6.71 8.69 -0.11
CA PRO A 40 -5.46 9.09 0.54
C PRO A 40 -4.37 8.03 0.35
N ALA A 41 -3.19 8.47 -0.08
CA ALA A 41 -2.00 7.64 -0.20
C ALA A 41 -0.70 8.45 -0.10
N PHE A 42 0.36 7.78 0.31
CA PHE A 42 1.74 8.26 0.31
C PHE A 42 2.55 7.59 -0.80
N ILE A 43 3.52 8.31 -1.37
CA ILE A 43 4.54 7.70 -2.24
C ILE A 43 5.48 6.92 -1.32
N VAL A 44 5.54 5.60 -1.51
CA VAL A 44 6.39 4.70 -0.70
C VAL A 44 7.69 4.40 -1.44
N VAL A 45 7.58 4.04 -2.71
CA VAL A 45 8.71 3.82 -3.61
C VAL A 45 8.52 4.72 -4.81
N ASP A 46 9.58 5.40 -5.25
CA ASP A 46 9.58 6.21 -6.47
C ASP A 46 10.33 5.53 -7.63
N ASP A 47 10.28 6.16 -8.80
CA ASP A 47 10.95 5.72 -10.03
C ASP A 47 12.47 5.98 -10.06
N LYS A 48 13.03 6.56 -8.98
CA LYS A 48 14.46 6.92 -8.85
C LYS A 48 15.20 5.98 -7.89
N GLY A 49 14.52 4.94 -7.39
CA GLY A 49 15.09 3.98 -6.46
C GLY A 49 15.04 4.42 -4.99
N ASN A 50 14.27 5.46 -4.67
CA ASN A 50 14.04 5.85 -3.27
C ASN A 50 12.91 5.00 -2.67
N ASP A 51 13.10 4.55 -1.43
CA ASP A 51 12.11 3.82 -0.65
C ASP A 51 11.99 4.44 0.75
N PHE A 52 10.77 4.86 1.09
CA PHE A 52 10.40 5.49 2.35
C PHE A 52 10.76 4.64 3.58
N PHE A 53 10.73 3.31 3.47
CA PHE A 53 11.02 2.40 4.59
C PHE A 53 12.48 1.95 4.65
N ALA A 54 13.31 2.35 3.68
CA ALA A 54 14.68 1.85 3.55
C ALA A 54 15.57 2.18 4.76
N GLU A 55 15.31 3.26 5.51
CA GLU A 55 16.11 3.61 6.70
C GLU A 55 15.58 2.99 7.99
N THR A 56 14.26 2.88 8.12
CA THR A 56 13.60 2.43 9.35
C THR A 56 13.51 0.91 9.45
N MET A 57 13.59 0.21 8.32
CA MET A 57 13.63 -1.26 8.25
C MET A 57 15.07 -1.81 8.11
N LYS A 58 16.10 -0.97 8.26
CA LYS A 58 17.49 -1.46 8.28
C LYS A 58 17.69 -2.39 9.46
N MET A 59 18.07 -3.64 9.16
CA MET A 59 18.46 -4.61 10.16
C MET A 59 19.63 -4.04 10.98
N ILE A 60 19.43 -3.92 12.30
CA ILE A 60 20.50 -3.50 13.21
C ILE A 60 21.59 -4.57 13.15
N LYS A 61 22.78 -4.21 12.66
CA LYS A 61 23.97 -5.06 12.75
C LYS A 61 24.47 -5.01 14.20
N ILE A 62 24.10 -6.00 15.01
CA ILE A 62 24.73 -6.20 16.32
C ILE A 62 26.16 -6.70 16.08
N GLY A 63 27.15 -5.88 16.44
CA GLY A 63 28.56 -6.26 16.44
C GLY A 63 29.33 -5.89 15.16
N THR A 64 29.67 -4.61 14.99
CA THR A 64 30.95 -4.26 14.37
C THR A 64 31.83 -3.70 15.47
N LYS A 65 32.92 -4.42 15.75
CA LYS A 65 33.96 -3.98 16.69
C LYS A 65 34.43 -2.59 16.23
N PRO A 66 34.50 -1.58 17.12
CA PRO A 66 35.11 -0.31 16.76
C PRO A 66 36.56 -0.60 16.35
N GLU A 67 36.90 -0.18 15.13
CA GLU A 67 38.27 -0.16 14.66
C GLU A 67 39.00 0.98 15.38
N ASN A 68 40.07 0.61 16.10
CA ASN A 68 40.95 1.52 16.83
C ASN A 68 41.63 2.51 15.88
#